data_AF-A0A2H0MPW6-F1
#
_entry.id   AF-A0A2H0MPW6-F1
#
_cell.length_a   1.000
_cell.length_b   1.000
_cell.length_c   1.000
_cell.angle_alpha   90.00
_cell.angle_beta   90.00
_cell.angle_gamma   90.00
#
_symmetry.space_group_name_H-M   'P 1'
#
loop_
_entity.id
_entity.type
_entity.pdbx_description
1 polymer ?
#
loop_
_entity_poly.entity_id
_entity_poly.type
_entity_poly.pdbx_seq_one_letter_code
_entity_poly.pdbx_strand_id
1 'polypeptide(L)'
;MQDDENKKDADLKEMILDLFYSTKGNLDAVNAALDAKFKITGERSISLFEKFIRSRLDMNPKTLRMANLEITPVEAVYLSQYPGLEGVEVLDLRKNSIGDTGLDALAHSTLLTSLRELDLRNNGITRIGMESLAKTQVLTQLEKLDLRMNKLGKRWETKLIETHRFPVLRELKVG
;
A
#
# COMPACT_ATOMS: atom_id res chain seq x y z
N MET A 1 -5.70 -4.18 23.43
CA MET A 1 -4.68 -3.27 22.86
C MET A 1 -4.40 -3.60 21.41
N GLN A 2 -3.79 -4.76 21.08
CA GLN A 2 -3.50 -5.10 19.67
C GLN A 2 -4.77 -5.43 18.84
N ASP A 3 -5.81 -5.98 19.47
CA ASP A 3 -7.10 -6.22 18.83
C ASP A 3 -7.88 -4.92 18.54
N ASP A 4 -7.69 -3.88 19.35
CA ASP A 4 -8.37 -2.58 19.19
C ASP A 4 -7.74 -1.74 18.08
N GLU A 5 -6.40 -1.79 17.94
CA GLU A 5 -5.68 -1.14 16.84
C GLU A 5 -6.02 -1.78 15.50
N ASN A 6 -6.00 -3.12 15.41
CA ASN A 6 -6.39 -3.85 14.20
C ASN A 6 -7.83 -3.56 13.77
N LYS A 7 -8.75 -3.39 14.73
CA LYS A 7 -10.14 -3.06 14.42
C LYS A 7 -10.29 -1.66 13.84
N LYS A 8 -9.62 -0.65 14.43
CA LYS A 8 -9.63 0.73 13.92
C LYS A 8 -9.10 0.82 12.50
N ASP A 9 -8.02 0.09 12.24
CA ASP A 9 -7.37 0.02 10.94
C ASP A 9 -8.25 -0.65 9.87
N ALA A 10 -8.95 -1.72 10.24
CA ALA A 10 -9.94 -2.37 9.37
C ALA A 10 -11.12 -1.45 9.08
N ASP A 11 -11.68 -0.79 10.11
CA ASP A 11 -12.78 0.17 9.96
C ASP A 11 -12.38 1.34 9.04
N LEU A 12 -11.13 1.79 9.13
CA LEU A 12 -10.57 2.82 8.26
C LEU A 12 -10.46 2.35 6.80
N LYS A 13 -9.95 1.14 6.57
CA LYS A 13 -9.86 0.56 5.23
C LYS A 13 -11.23 0.47 4.57
N GLU A 14 -12.21 -0.10 5.27
CA GLU A 14 -13.59 -0.24 4.77
C GLU A 14 -14.20 1.12 4.45
N MET A 15 -14.03 2.10 5.33
CA MET A 15 -14.51 3.47 5.09
C MET A 15 -13.94 4.08 3.80
N ILE A 16 -12.65 3.89 3.51
CA ILE A 16 -12.04 4.43 2.27
C ILE A 16 -12.62 3.70 1.06
N LEU A 17 -12.72 2.37 1.10
CA LEU A 17 -13.30 1.59 0.01
C LEU A 17 -14.75 2.01 -0.27
N ASP A 18 -15.56 2.18 0.77
CA ASP A 18 -16.94 2.68 0.65
C ASP A 18 -17.01 4.06 -0.01
N LEU A 19 -16.07 4.95 0.30
CA LEU A 19 -15.98 6.25 -0.37
C LEU A 19 -15.65 6.09 -1.86
N PHE A 20 -14.70 5.24 -2.23
CA PHE A 20 -14.40 4.97 -3.64
C PHE A 20 -15.61 4.38 -4.38
N TYR A 21 -16.34 3.43 -3.78
CA TYR A 21 -17.52 2.83 -4.41
C TYR A 21 -18.70 3.79 -4.52
N SER A 22 -19.02 4.51 -3.44
CA SER A 22 -20.16 5.44 -3.40
C SER A 22 -19.98 6.65 -4.33
N THR A 23 -18.74 7.12 -4.48
CA THR A 23 -18.39 8.21 -5.41
C THR A 23 -18.09 7.72 -6.83
N LYS A 24 -18.19 6.41 -7.09
CA LYS A 24 -17.84 5.78 -8.37
C LYS A 24 -16.42 6.13 -8.83
N GLY A 25 -15.48 6.21 -7.90
CA GLY A 25 -14.08 6.55 -8.16
C GLY A 25 -13.83 8.02 -8.52
N ASN A 26 -14.79 8.93 -8.28
CA ASN A 26 -14.55 10.36 -8.46
C ASN A 26 -13.56 10.86 -7.39
N LEU A 27 -12.30 11.00 -7.79
CA LEU A 27 -11.21 11.38 -6.88
C LEU A 27 -11.44 12.72 -6.20
N ASP A 28 -12.02 13.72 -6.86
CA ASP A 28 -12.30 15.02 -6.25
C ASP A 28 -13.32 14.89 -5.11
N ALA A 29 -14.38 14.09 -5.32
CA ALA A 29 -15.39 13.83 -4.31
C ALA A 29 -14.84 12.99 -3.14
N VAL A 30 -14.03 11.95 -3.43
CA VAL A 30 -13.33 11.16 -2.41
C VAL A 30 -12.42 12.06 -1.58
N ASN A 31 -11.61 12.88 -2.26
CA ASN A 31 -10.64 13.76 -1.62
C ASN A 31 -11.33 14.78 -0.71
N ALA A 32 -12.39 15.42 -1.20
CA ALA A 32 -13.17 16.35 -0.40
C ALA A 32 -13.79 15.70 0.84
N ALA A 33 -14.30 14.47 0.71
CA ALA A 33 -14.89 13.74 1.84
C ALA A 33 -13.85 13.33 2.89
N LEU A 34 -12.70 12.81 2.46
CA LEU A 34 -11.60 12.44 3.35
C LEU A 34 -11.01 13.68 4.03
N ASP A 35 -10.74 14.76 3.29
CA ASP A 35 -10.23 16.02 3.85
C ASP A 35 -11.20 16.61 4.88
N ALA A 36 -12.51 16.54 4.64
CA ALA A 36 -13.52 16.98 5.61
C ALA A 36 -13.49 16.14 6.88
N LYS A 37 -13.24 14.83 6.76
CA LYS A 37 -13.22 13.87 7.87
C LYS A 37 -11.93 13.94 8.70
N PHE A 38 -10.79 14.22 8.06
CA PHE A 38 -9.47 14.31 8.69
C PHE A 38 -9.04 15.74 9.05
N LYS A 39 -9.90 16.74 8.81
CA LYS A 39 -9.63 18.17 9.12
C LYS A 39 -9.24 18.45 10.58
N ILE A 40 -9.45 17.49 11.47
CA ILE A 40 -9.23 17.59 12.93
C ILE A 40 -7.95 16.86 13.37
N THR A 41 -7.35 16.00 12.54
CA THR A 41 -6.26 15.08 12.97
C THR A 41 -4.85 15.64 12.78
N GLY A 42 -4.68 16.78 12.08
CA GLY A 42 -3.37 17.37 11.79
C GLY A 42 -2.57 16.62 10.71
N GLU A 43 -3.20 15.65 10.04
CA GLU A 43 -2.61 14.90 8.94
C GLU A 43 -2.55 15.72 7.66
N ARG A 44 -1.64 15.33 6.75
CA ARG A 44 -1.58 15.88 5.40
C ARG A 44 -2.93 15.69 4.71
N SER A 45 -3.42 16.73 4.04
CA SER A 45 -4.61 16.66 3.20
C SER A 45 -4.44 15.61 2.10
N ILE A 46 -5.44 14.75 1.91
CA ILE A 46 -5.42 13.72 0.87
C ILE A 46 -5.41 14.37 -0.52
N SER A 47 -6.04 15.54 -0.68
CA SER A 47 -5.96 16.32 -1.92
C SER A 47 -4.52 16.71 -2.26
N LEU A 48 -3.70 17.04 -1.25
CA LEU A 48 -2.28 17.36 -1.48
C LEU A 48 -1.49 16.10 -1.82
N PHE A 49 -1.80 14.98 -1.15
CA PHE A 49 -1.19 13.69 -1.42
C PHE A 49 -1.49 13.19 -2.85
N GLU A 50 -2.74 13.26 -3.29
CA GLU A 50 -3.18 12.93 -4.66
C GLU A 50 -2.44 13.77 -5.69
N LYS A 51 -2.41 15.10 -5.53
CA LYS A 51 -1.71 16.01 -6.44
C LYS A 51 -0.23 15.67 -6.57
N PHE A 52 0.39 15.29 -5.45
CA PHE A 52 1.78 14.85 -5.44
C PHE A 52 1.97 13.55 -6.24
N ILE A 53 1.14 12.53 -6.01
CA ILE A 53 1.18 11.26 -6.76
C ILE A 53 1.00 11.51 -8.25
N ARG A 54 -0.05 12.25 -8.61
CA ARG A 54 -0.36 12.60 -10.00
C ARG A 54 0.82 13.27 -10.68
N SER A 55 1.42 14.29 -10.05
CA SER A 55 2.58 14.99 -10.61
C SER A 55 3.76 14.07 -10.86
N ARG A 56 4.00 13.07 -10.00
CA ARG A 56 5.09 12.10 -10.17
C ARG A 56 4.83 11.14 -11.33
N LEU A 57 3.60 10.66 -11.47
CA LEU A 57 3.20 9.76 -12.54
C LEU A 57 3.15 10.46 -13.90
N ASP A 58 2.78 11.75 -13.95
CA ASP A 58 2.87 12.58 -15.16
C ASP A 58 4.33 12.68 -15.68
N MET A 59 5.31 12.68 -14.77
CA MET A 59 6.74 12.70 -15.13
C MET A 59 7.29 11.30 -15.49
N ASN A 60 6.86 10.27 -14.78
CA ASN A 60 7.25 8.89 -15.06
C ASN A 60 6.10 7.92 -14.68
N PRO A 61 5.29 7.48 -15.65
CA PRO A 61 4.10 6.67 -15.37
C PRO A 61 4.43 5.25 -14.87
N LYS A 62 5.68 4.79 -15.06
CA LYS A 62 6.11 3.44 -14.66
C LYS A 62 6.76 3.40 -13.29
N THR A 63 7.10 4.53 -12.70
CA THR A 63 7.91 4.56 -11.47
C THR A 63 7.41 5.61 -10.51
N LEU A 64 6.92 5.16 -9.36
CA LEU A 64 6.48 6.01 -8.27
C LEU A 64 7.41 5.83 -7.07
N ARG A 65 8.19 6.87 -6.75
CA ARG A 65 9.08 6.89 -5.59
C ARG A 65 8.61 7.89 -4.57
N MET A 66 8.28 7.40 -3.38
CA MET A 66 7.69 8.16 -2.28
C MET A 66 8.31 7.75 -0.93
N ALA A 67 9.62 7.54 -0.94
CA ALA A 67 10.37 7.17 0.25
C ALA A 67 10.44 8.33 1.25
N ASN A 68 10.28 8.05 2.55
CA ASN A 68 10.43 9.03 3.63
C ASN A 68 9.51 10.26 3.50
N LEU A 69 8.23 10.02 3.23
CA LEU A 69 7.18 11.04 3.12
C LEU A 69 6.11 10.93 4.21
N GLU A 70 6.41 10.15 5.26
CA GLU A 70 5.52 9.85 6.39
C GLU A 70 4.16 9.31 5.92
N ILE A 71 4.17 8.45 4.89
CA ILE A 71 2.94 7.86 4.35
C ILE A 71 2.26 7.01 5.43
N THR A 72 1.02 7.35 5.75
CA THR A 72 0.21 6.68 6.77
C THR A 72 -0.53 5.46 6.20
N PRO A 73 -1.14 4.61 7.05
CA PRO A 73 -2.01 3.53 6.56
C PRO A 73 -3.19 4.06 5.72
N VAL A 74 -3.77 5.22 6.10
CA VAL A 74 -4.85 5.91 5.36
C VAL A 74 -4.41 6.17 3.92
N GLU A 75 -3.23 6.74 3.75
CA GLU A 75 -2.68 7.13 2.46
C GLU A 75 -2.28 5.92 1.62
N ALA A 76 -1.79 4.85 2.25
CA ALA A 76 -1.52 3.59 1.56
C ALA A 76 -2.80 2.91 1.07
N VAL A 77 -3.87 2.91 1.87
CA VAL A 77 -5.19 2.40 1.44
C VAL A 77 -5.73 3.23 0.28
N TYR A 78 -5.68 4.57 0.39
CA TYR A 78 -6.07 5.46 -0.70
C TYR A 78 -5.28 5.18 -1.98
N LEU A 79 -3.95 5.09 -1.86
CA LEU A 79 -3.04 4.79 -2.97
C LEU A 79 -3.39 3.46 -3.62
N SER A 80 -3.77 2.43 -2.86
CA SER A 80 -4.18 1.12 -3.38
C SER A 80 -5.40 1.18 -4.32
N GLN A 81 -6.19 2.25 -4.25
CA GLN A 81 -7.37 2.49 -5.09
C GLN A 81 -7.12 3.57 -6.16
N TYR A 82 -5.92 4.15 -6.21
CA TYR A 82 -5.62 5.26 -7.12
C TYR A 82 -5.44 4.75 -8.57
N PRO A 83 -6.34 5.12 -9.52
CA PRO A 83 -6.36 4.52 -10.86
C PRO A 83 -5.05 4.65 -11.65
N GLY A 84 -4.26 5.70 -11.38
CA GLY A 84 -2.96 5.91 -12.05
C GLY A 84 -1.90 4.84 -11.74
N LEU A 85 -2.18 3.86 -10.88
CA LEU A 85 -1.26 2.77 -10.59
C LEU A 85 -1.26 1.62 -11.60
N GLU A 86 -2.26 1.51 -12.49
CA GLU A 86 -2.44 0.35 -13.40
C GLU A 86 -1.18 0.01 -14.24
N GLY A 87 -0.37 1.03 -14.58
CA GLY A 87 0.87 0.89 -15.34
C GLY A 87 2.17 0.99 -14.54
N VAL A 88 2.10 1.11 -13.21
CA VAL A 88 3.30 1.29 -12.38
C VAL A 88 4.06 -0.04 -12.27
N GLU A 89 5.33 -0.01 -12.66
CA GLU A 89 6.23 -1.17 -12.59
C GLU A 89 7.13 -1.11 -11.35
N VAL A 90 7.44 0.08 -10.84
CA VAL A 90 8.32 0.29 -9.67
C VAL A 90 7.63 1.17 -8.64
N LEU A 91 7.42 0.62 -7.44
CA LEU A 91 6.83 1.31 -6.31
C LEU A 91 7.79 1.30 -5.11
N ASP A 92 8.28 2.47 -4.74
CA ASP A 92 9.20 2.67 -3.61
C ASP A 92 8.51 3.47 -2.51
N LEU A 93 8.13 2.77 -1.44
CA LEU A 93 7.47 3.34 -0.25
C LEU A 93 8.33 3.15 1.00
N ARG A 94 9.65 2.96 0.88
CA ARG A 94 10.48 2.74 2.07
C ARG A 94 10.46 3.92 3.04
N LYS A 95 10.72 3.64 4.32
CA LYS A 95 10.79 4.64 5.40
C LYS A 95 9.48 5.44 5.54
N ASN A 96 8.35 4.76 5.49
CA ASN A 96 7.05 5.35 5.81
C ASN A 96 6.43 4.58 6.99
N SER A 97 5.13 4.74 7.20
CA SER A 97 4.39 4.13 8.31
C SER A 97 3.13 3.43 7.82
N ILE A 98 3.20 2.71 6.69
CA ILE A 98 2.00 2.13 6.06
C ILE A 98 1.37 0.99 6.90
N GLY A 99 2.16 0.32 7.75
CA GLY A 99 1.70 -0.75 8.64
C GLY A 99 1.14 -1.98 7.90
N ASP A 100 0.51 -2.86 8.67
CA ASP A 100 -0.11 -4.09 8.15
C ASP A 100 -1.30 -3.78 7.25
N THR A 101 -2.07 -2.76 7.58
CA THR A 101 -3.27 -2.31 6.87
C THR A 101 -2.95 -1.74 5.50
N GLY A 102 -1.90 -0.92 5.41
CA GLY A 102 -1.41 -0.42 4.13
C GLY A 102 -0.86 -1.55 3.26
N LEU A 103 -0.10 -2.49 3.83
CA LEU A 103 0.37 -3.66 3.07
C LEU A 103 -0.80 -4.52 2.59
N ASP A 104 -1.82 -4.76 3.43
CA ASP A 104 -3.00 -5.53 3.06
C ASP A 104 -3.75 -4.91 1.89
N ALA A 105 -3.93 -3.59 1.91
CA ALA A 105 -4.57 -2.85 0.83
C ALA A 105 -3.75 -2.92 -0.47
N LEU A 106 -2.43 -2.70 -0.40
CA LEU A 106 -1.54 -2.82 -1.57
C LEU A 106 -1.51 -4.25 -2.13
N ALA A 107 -1.46 -5.27 -1.27
CA ALA A 107 -1.44 -6.67 -1.68
C ALA A 107 -2.72 -7.11 -2.41
N HIS A 108 -3.84 -6.43 -2.20
CA HIS A 108 -5.13 -6.72 -2.83
C HIS A 108 -5.58 -5.64 -3.83
N SER A 109 -4.72 -4.67 -4.13
CA SER A 109 -5.01 -3.63 -5.13
C SER A 109 -5.04 -4.24 -6.52
N THR A 110 -6.21 -4.26 -7.16
CA THR A 110 -6.36 -4.71 -8.55
C THR A 110 -5.66 -3.81 -9.57
N LEU A 111 -5.10 -2.68 -9.13
CA LEU A 111 -4.39 -1.71 -9.96
C LEU A 111 -2.87 -1.96 -9.96
N LEU A 112 -2.34 -2.85 -9.12
CA LEU A 112 -0.91 -3.16 -9.05
C LEU A 112 -0.51 -4.40 -9.88
N THR A 113 -1.26 -4.71 -10.92
CA THR A 113 -1.06 -5.90 -11.78
C THR A 113 0.23 -5.84 -12.61
N SER A 114 0.72 -4.64 -12.91
CA SER A 114 1.97 -4.41 -13.66
C SER A 114 3.22 -4.33 -12.78
N LEU A 115 3.07 -4.43 -11.46
CA LEU A 115 4.15 -4.14 -10.52
C LEU A 115 5.26 -5.20 -10.57
N ARG A 116 6.50 -4.75 -10.77
CA ARG A 116 7.72 -5.57 -10.87
C ARG A 116 8.64 -5.41 -9.68
N GLU A 117 8.74 -4.20 -9.13
CA GLU A 117 9.59 -3.90 -7.98
C GLU A 117 8.80 -3.19 -6.88
N LEU A 118 8.85 -3.75 -5.68
CA LEU A 118 8.19 -3.20 -4.50
C LEU A 118 9.20 -3.09 -3.34
N ASP A 119 9.46 -1.85 -2.90
CA ASP A 119 10.32 -1.55 -1.75
C ASP A 119 9.48 -1.00 -0.60
N LEU A 120 9.32 -1.82 0.44
CA LEU A 120 8.57 -1.54 1.65
C LEU A 120 9.45 -1.54 2.89
N ARG A 121 10.76 -1.31 2.74
CA ARG A 121 11.66 -1.29 3.89
C ARG A 121 11.26 -0.25 4.93
N ASN A 122 11.33 -0.60 6.21
CA ASN A 122 11.04 0.32 7.32
C ASN A 122 9.64 0.96 7.19
N ASN A 123 8.61 0.13 7.36
CA ASN A 123 7.20 0.52 7.24
C ASN A 123 6.31 0.07 8.41
N GLY A 124 6.92 -0.47 9.47
CA GLY A 124 6.17 -0.98 10.63
C GLY A 124 5.36 -2.24 10.36
N ILE A 125 5.60 -2.94 9.25
CA ILE A 125 4.88 -4.17 8.88
C ILE A 125 5.24 -5.29 9.85
N THR A 126 4.25 -6.09 10.23
CA THR A 126 4.38 -7.23 11.14
C THR A 126 4.03 -8.55 10.46
N ARG A 127 3.96 -9.63 11.24
CA ARG A 127 3.46 -10.94 10.79
C ARG A 127 2.04 -10.87 10.21
N ILE A 128 1.19 -9.95 10.67
CA ILE A 128 -0.19 -9.83 10.19
C ILE A 128 -0.22 -9.40 8.72
N GLY A 129 0.51 -8.34 8.36
CA GLY A 129 0.62 -7.90 6.98
C GLY A 129 1.24 -8.96 6.07
N MET A 130 2.18 -9.76 6.59
CA MET A 130 2.76 -10.88 5.84
C MET A 130 1.76 -12.01 5.58
N GLU A 131 0.82 -12.29 6.49
CA GLU A 131 -0.26 -13.23 6.25
C GLU A 131 -1.22 -12.76 5.16
N SER A 132 -1.45 -11.46 5.06
CA SER A 132 -2.20 -10.85 3.96
C SER A 132 -1.44 -10.98 2.64
N LEU A 133 -0.16 -10.58 2.62
CA LEU A 133 0.69 -10.70 1.45
C LEU A 133 0.77 -12.14 0.92
N ALA A 134 0.81 -13.13 1.82
CA ALA A 134 0.80 -14.55 1.46
C ALA A 134 -0.48 -15.01 0.71
N LYS A 135 -1.56 -14.23 0.79
CA LYS A 135 -2.86 -14.51 0.15
C LYS A 135 -3.10 -13.69 -1.12
N THR A 136 -2.18 -12.80 -1.49
CA THR A 136 -2.34 -11.95 -2.68
C THR A 136 -2.61 -12.76 -3.94
N GLN A 137 -3.43 -12.22 -4.84
CA GLN A 137 -3.65 -12.74 -6.18
C GLN A 137 -3.26 -11.74 -7.27
N VAL A 138 -2.78 -10.56 -6.89
CA VAL A 138 -2.54 -9.45 -7.81
C VAL A 138 -1.07 -9.37 -8.22
N LEU A 139 -0.15 -9.50 -7.27
CA LEU A 139 1.29 -9.25 -7.44
C LEU A 139 2.04 -10.36 -8.20
N THR A 140 1.41 -10.93 -9.22
CA THR A 140 1.89 -12.07 -10.00
C THR A 140 3.07 -11.74 -10.90
N GLN A 141 3.28 -10.46 -11.24
CA GLN A 141 4.41 -9.95 -12.03
C GLN A 141 5.59 -9.47 -11.18
N LEU A 142 5.51 -9.59 -9.84
CA LEU A 142 6.51 -9.04 -8.94
C LEU A 142 7.82 -9.81 -9.04
N GLU A 143 8.88 -9.12 -9.48
CA GLU A 143 10.23 -9.67 -9.65
C GLU A 143 11.11 -9.40 -8.43
N LYS A 144 10.91 -8.27 -7.74
CA LYS A 144 11.69 -7.86 -6.56
C LYS A 144 10.80 -7.35 -5.43
N LEU A 145 11.04 -7.86 -4.23
CA LEU A 145 10.35 -7.46 -3.01
C LEU A 145 11.35 -7.25 -1.87
N ASP A 146 11.42 -6.02 -1.35
CA ASP A 146 12.24 -5.68 -0.19
C ASP A 146 11.37 -5.22 0.99
N LEU A 147 11.35 -6.03 2.03
CA LEU A 147 10.58 -5.86 3.27
C LEU A 147 11.50 -5.76 4.49
N ARG A 148 12.82 -5.58 4.30
CA ARG A 148 13.78 -5.46 5.42
C ARG A 148 13.43 -4.31 6.35
N MET A 149 14.00 -4.31 7.55
CA MET A 149 13.72 -3.26 8.56
C MET A 149 12.24 -3.20 8.98
N ASN A 150 11.51 -4.32 8.89
CA ASN A 150 10.15 -4.46 9.42
C ASN A 150 10.14 -5.52 10.55
N LYS A 151 9.00 -5.66 11.25
CA LYS A 151 8.83 -6.56 12.40
C LYS A 151 8.18 -7.89 12.00
N LEU A 152 8.70 -8.50 10.94
CA LEU A 152 8.04 -9.63 10.26
C LEU A 152 8.04 -10.91 11.11
N GLY A 153 9.09 -11.12 11.92
CA GLY A 153 9.37 -12.42 12.52
C GLY A 153 10.19 -13.32 11.59
N LYS A 154 10.31 -14.62 11.91
CA LYS A 154 11.19 -15.56 11.19
C LYS A 154 10.42 -16.41 10.17
N ARG A 155 11.17 -16.96 9.19
CA ARG A 155 10.73 -17.97 8.20
C ARG A 155 9.74 -17.47 7.14
N TRP A 156 9.80 -16.19 6.80
CA TRP A 156 8.94 -15.65 5.73
C TRP A 156 9.45 -15.93 4.33
N GLU A 157 10.76 -16.11 4.10
CA GLU A 157 11.25 -16.50 2.78
C GLU A 157 10.59 -17.79 2.31
N THR A 158 10.70 -18.86 3.10
CA THR A 158 10.13 -20.17 2.75
C THR A 158 8.62 -20.13 2.63
N LYS A 159 7.93 -19.49 3.60
CA LYS A 159 6.46 -19.40 3.60
C LYS A 159 5.92 -18.71 2.36
N LEU A 160 6.52 -17.58 1.95
CA LEU A 160 6.04 -16.86 0.75
C LEU A 160 6.26 -17.68 -0.52
N ILE A 161 7.38 -18.40 -0.63
CA ILE A 161 7.65 -19.28 -1.78
C ILE A 161 6.60 -20.41 -1.86
N GLU A 162 6.27 -21.04 -0.72
CA GLU A 162 5.28 -22.13 -0.64
C GLU A 162 3.86 -21.70 -1.06
N THR A 163 3.55 -20.40 -1.03
CA THR A 163 2.23 -19.90 -1.47
C THR A 163 2.03 -19.97 -2.98
N HIS A 164 3.12 -20.05 -3.75
CA HIS A 164 3.12 -19.97 -5.22
C HIS A 164 2.43 -18.71 -5.78
N ARG A 165 2.29 -17.63 -4.97
CA ARG A 165 1.66 -16.37 -5.40
C ARG A 165 2.58 -15.46 -6.20
N PHE A 166 3.90 -15.70 -6.12
CA PHE A 166 4.92 -14.88 -6.77
C PHE A 166 5.75 -15.73 -7.76
N PRO A 167 5.16 -16.14 -8.89
CA PRO A 167 5.76 -17.12 -9.80
C PRO A 167 7.04 -16.62 -10.49
N VAL A 168 7.25 -15.31 -10.56
CA VAL A 168 8.39 -14.68 -11.25
C VAL A 168 9.36 -13.96 -10.29
N LEU A 169 9.18 -14.12 -8.97
CA LEU A 169 9.99 -13.44 -7.97
C LEU A 169 11.43 -13.96 -7.98
N ARG A 170 12.38 -13.05 -8.18
CA ARG A 170 13.82 -13.33 -8.27
C ARG A 170 14.57 -12.84 -7.05
N GLU A 171 14.09 -11.76 -6.43
CA GLU A 171 14.73 -11.14 -5.28
C GLU A 171 13.72 -10.93 -4.16
N LEU A 172 13.91 -11.64 -3.05
CA LEU A 172 13.13 -11.49 -1.82
C LEU A 172 14.06 -11.14 -0.67
N LYS A 173 13.77 -10.04 0.04
CA LYS A 173 14.54 -9.59 1.21
C LYS A 173 13.61 -9.32 2.38
N VAL A 174 13.70 -10.13 3.45
CA VAL A 174 12.79 -10.07 4.62
C VAL A 174 13.54 -10.01 5.97
N GLY A 175 14.85 -9.72 5.94
CA GLY A 175 15.76 -9.73 7.10
C GLY A 175 16.11 -8.36 7.70
#